data_AF-A0A1J5LH76-F1
#
_entry.id   AF-A0A1J5LH76-F1
#
_cell.length_a   1.000
_cell.length_b   1.000
_cell.length_c   1.000
_cell.angle_alpha   90.00
_cell.angle_beta   90.00
_cell.angle_gamma   90.00
#
_symmetry.space_group_name_H-M   'P 1'
#
loop_
_entity.id
_entity.type
_entity.pdbx_description
1 polymer ?
#
loop_
_entity_poly.entity_id
_entity_poly.type
_entity_poly.pdbx_seq_one_letter_code
_entity_poly.pdbx_strand_id
1 'polypeptide(L)' 'MNSKYWLLVIFLLFIALPAEAQCAMCRAVLESEEGNSTAEGVNDGIVYLMAVPYILIGGITYWIYRSFKTTK' A
#
# COMPACT_ATOMS: atom_id res chain seq x y z
N MET A 1 6.53 -32.06 -10.26
CA MET A 1 6.95 -30.85 -9.52
C MET A 1 7.69 -31.29 -8.26
N ASN A 2 8.96 -30.92 -8.10
CA ASN A 2 9.70 -31.21 -6.86
C ASN A 2 8.95 -30.66 -5.64
N SER A 3 9.05 -31.34 -4.50
CA SER A 3 8.37 -30.99 -3.23
C SER A 3 8.51 -29.50 -2.84
N LYS A 4 9.64 -28.87 -3.20
CA LYS A 4 9.94 -27.44 -3.00
C LYS A 4 8.94 -26.50 -3.69
N TYR A 5 8.51 -26.85 -4.92
CA TYR A 5 7.57 -26.05 -5.69
C TYR A 5 6.15 -26.19 -5.17
N TRP A 6 5.80 -27.36 -4.60
CA TRP A 6 4.52 -27.56 -3.94
C TRP A 6 4.37 -26.65 -2.71
N LEU A 7 5.40 -26.55 -1.88
CA LEU A 7 5.41 -25.62 -0.74
C LEU A 7 5.27 -24.17 -1.18
N LEU A 8 5.96 -23.78 -2.26
CA LEU A 8 5.90 -22.42 -2.80
C LEU A 8 4.51 -22.08 -3.36
N VAL A 9 3.88 -23.02 -4.08
CA VAL A 9 2.51 -22.86 -4.59
C VAL A 9 1.50 -22.72 -3.45
N ILE A 10 1.61 -23.53 -2.41
CA ILE A 10 0.75 -23.45 -1.22
C ILE A 10 0.91 -22.09 -0.52
N PHE A 11 2.15 -21.60 -0.38
CA PHE A 11 2.42 -20.31 0.22
C PHE A 11 1.82 -19.15 -0.58
N LEU A 12 1.97 -19.16 -1.91
CA LEU A 12 1.38 -18.14 -2.79
C LEU A 12 -0.16 -18.15 -2.75
N LEU A 13 -0.77 -19.34 -2.70
CA LEU A 13 -2.22 -19.46 -2.53
C LEU A 13 -2.70 -18.90 -1.19
N PHE A 14 -1.91 -19.03 -0.13
CA PHE A 14 -2.25 -18.50 1.19
C PHE A 14 -2.18 -16.96 1.25
N ILE A 15 -1.23 -16.34 0.54
CA ILE A 15 -1.11 -14.87 0.45
C ILE A 15 -2.21 -14.27 -0.45
N ALA A 16 -2.67 -15.01 -1.44
CA ALA A 16 -3.73 -14.56 -2.36
C ALA A 16 -5.13 -14.56 -1.74
N LEU A 17 -5.29 -15.09 -0.52
CA LEU A 17 -6.55 -14.99 0.20
C LEU A 17 -6.84 -13.52 0.51
N PRO A 18 -8.10 -13.06 0.37
CA PRO A 18 -8.46 -11.71 0.75
C PRO A 18 -8.14 -11.54 2.24
N ALA A 19 -7.13 -10.71 2.53
CA ALA A 19 -6.89 -10.26 3.88
C ALA A 19 -8.02 -9.29 4.22
N GLU A 20 -9.08 -9.79 4.86
CA GLU A 20 -10.08 -8.95 5.51
C GLU A 20 -9.32 -7.94 6.38
N ALA A 21 -9.57 -6.65 6.17
CA ALA A 21 -8.97 -5.61 6.98
C ALA A 21 -9.09 -6.03 8.46
N GLN A 22 -7.98 -6.07 9.18
CA GLN A 22 -8.02 -6.33 10.61
C GLN A 22 -8.86 -5.23 11.24
N CYS A 23 -10.10 -5.61 11.55
CA CYS A 23 -11.13 -4.97 12.35
C CYS A 23 -12.47 -5.08 11.61
N ALA A 24 -13.22 -6.16 11.90
CA ALA A 24 -14.66 -6.19 11.67
C ALA A 24 -15.37 -4.98 12.31
N MET A 25 -14.76 -4.35 13.33
CA MET A 25 -15.18 -3.06 13.88
C MET A 25 -14.96 -1.87 12.94
N CYS A 26 -13.83 -1.77 12.24
CA CYS A 26 -13.57 -0.63 11.34
C CYS A 26 -14.56 -0.66 10.17
N ARG A 27 -14.86 -1.84 9.63
CA ARG A 27 -15.84 -1.97 8.56
C ARG A 27 -17.26 -1.57 9.00
N ALA A 28 -17.71 -2.03 10.17
CA ALA A 28 -19.03 -1.67 10.70
C ALA A 28 -19.19 -0.18 11.00
N VAL A 29 -18.13 0.49 11.47
CA VAL A 29 -18.12 1.95 11.66
C VAL A 29 -18.13 2.66 10.32
N LEU A 30 -17.27 2.28 9.37
CA LEU A 30 -17.14 2.96 8.07
C LEU A 30 -18.35 2.76 7.14
N GLU A 31 -19.04 1.63 7.23
CA GLU A 31 -20.26 1.34 6.43
C GLU A 31 -21.56 1.86 7.07
N SER A 32 -21.50 2.49 8.26
CA SER A 32 -22.65 3.16 8.87
C SER A 32 -22.92 4.53 8.22
N GLU A 33 -24.16 5.05 8.29
CA GLU A 33 -24.49 6.38 7.75
C GLU A 33 -23.66 7.52 8.38
N GLU A 34 -23.32 7.40 9.67
CA GLU A 34 -22.40 8.30 10.39
C GLU A 34 -20.93 8.08 9.94
N GLY A 35 -20.62 6.85 9.55
CA GLY A 35 -19.35 6.35 9.06
C GLY A 35 -18.87 6.93 7.74
N ASN A 36 -19.76 7.47 6.90
CA ASN A 36 -19.41 7.96 5.57
C ASN A 36 -18.36 9.09 5.64
N SER A 37 -18.52 10.01 6.59
CA SER A 37 -17.53 11.09 6.85
C SER A 37 -16.18 10.56 7.33
N THR A 38 -16.21 9.47 8.12
CA THR A 38 -15.00 8.80 8.60
C THR A 38 -14.33 8.00 7.48
N ALA A 39 -15.11 7.41 6.58
CA ALA A 39 -14.62 6.68 5.41
C ALA A 39 -13.92 7.60 4.42
N GLU A 40 -14.45 8.79 4.19
CA GLU A 40 -13.81 9.82 3.39
C GLU A 40 -12.44 10.23 3.99
N GLY A 41 -12.39 10.49 5.31
CA GLY A 41 -11.14 10.80 6.01
C GLY A 41 -10.10 9.67 5.98
N VAL A 42 -10.53 8.41 6.03
CA VAL A 42 -9.62 7.25 5.88
C VAL A 42 -9.11 7.16 4.44
N ASN A 43 -9.95 7.36 3.43
CA ASN A 43 -9.55 7.34 2.03
C ASN A 43 -8.52 8.45 1.73
N ASP A 44 -8.73 9.65 2.25
CA ASP A 44 -7.77 10.75 2.18
C ASP A 44 -6.45 10.41 2.87
N GLY A 45 -6.53 9.75 4.02
CA GLY A 45 -5.36 9.25 4.74
C GLY A 45 -4.55 8.23 3.93
N ILE A 46 -5.21 7.28 3.25
CA ILE A 46 -4.55 6.30 2.37
C ILE A 46 -3.85 7.02 1.22
N VAL A 47 -4.54 7.93 0.54
CA VAL A 47 -3.96 8.72 -0.56
C VAL A 47 -2.77 9.53 -0.08
N TYR A 48 -2.88 10.18 1.08
CA TYR A 48 -1.79 10.96 1.67
C TYR A 48 -0.57 10.09 1.98
N LEU A 49 -0.77 8.94 2.65
CA LEU A 49 0.32 8.01 2.98
C LEU A 49 0.95 7.39 1.73
N MET A 50 0.16 7.12 0.69
CA MET A 50 0.66 6.65 -0.60
C MET A 50 1.42 7.72 -1.38
N ALA A 51 1.05 9.00 -1.27
CA ALA A 51 1.73 10.08 -1.98
C ALA A 51 3.17 10.28 -1.51
N VAL A 52 3.44 10.13 -0.20
CA VAL A 52 4.76 10.32 0.41
C VAL A 52 5.87 9.51 -0.28
N PRO A 53 5.80 8.17 -0.44
CA PRO A 53 6.86 7.41 -1.08
C PRO A 53 7.10 7.82 -2.53
N TYR A 54 6.07 8.20 -3.29
CA TYR A 54 6.24 8.65 -4.67
C TYR A 54 6.97 10.00 -4.75
N ILE A 55 6.62 10.95 -3.88
CA ILE A 55 7.28 12.26 -3.80
C ILE A 55 8.75 12.08 -3.40
N LEU A 56 9.03 11.25 -2.39
CA LEU A 56 10.38 10.98 -1.93
C LEU A 56 11.25 10.37 -3.04
N ILE A 57 10.75 9.34 -3.72
CA ILE A 57 11.48 8.71 -4.83
C ILE A 57 11.73 9.72 -5.94
N GLY A 58 10.70 10.47 -6.37
CA GLY A 58 10.84 11.50 -7.40
C GLY A 58 11.86 12.58 -7.03
N GLY A 59 11.83 13.08 -5.80
CA GLY A 59 12.76 14.07 -5.29
C GLY A 59 14.21 13.56 -5.23
N ILE A 60 14.41 12.34 -4.72
CA ILE A 60 15.72 11.70 -4.67
C ILE A 60 16.26 11.50 -6.10
N THR A 61 15.47 10.94 -7.01
CA THR A 61 15.88 10.70 -8.40
C THR A 61 16.23 12.02 -9.11
N TYR A 62 15.44 13.07 -8.93
CA TYR A 62 15.73 14.39 -9.49
C TYR A 62 17.03 14.99 -8.94
N TRP A 63 17.24 14.91 -7.62
CA TRP A 63 18.46 15.41 -6.97
C TRP A 63 19.70 14.68 -7.48
N ILE A 64 19.64 13.34 -7.58
CA ILE A 64 20.70 12.52 -8.15
C ILE A 64 20.99 12.95 -9.60
N TYR A 65 19.96 13.02 -10.45
CA TYR A 65 20.13 13.43 -11.85
C TYR A 65 20.82 14.80 -11.98
N ARG A 66 20.40 15.77 -11.16
CA ARG A 66 21.00 17.11 -11.16
C ARG A 66 22.45 17.11 -10.67
N SER A 67 22.77 16.31 -9.65
CA SER A 67 24.14 16.16 -9.15
C SER A 67 25.09 15.62 -10.24
N PHE A 68 24.66 14.59 -10.97
CA PHE A 68 25.42 14.04 -12.09
C PHE A 68 25.53 14.98 -13.28
N LYS A 69 24.48 15.77 -13.58
CA LYS A 69 24.51 16.77 -14.66
C LYS A 69 25.40 17.98 -14.34
N THR A 70 25.56 18.33 -13.07
CA THR A 70 26.38 19.50 -12.65
C THR A 70 27.85 19.13 -12.50
N THR A 71 28.15 17.87 -12.23
CA THR A 71 29.53 17.35 -12.08
C THR A 71 30.19 17.00 -13.42
N LYS A 72 29.40 16.95 -14.50
CA LYS A 72 29.86 16.77 -15.88
C LYS A 72 29.90 18.11 -16.59
#